data_AF-A0A351ZWJ2-F1
#
_entry.id   AF-A0A351ZWJ2-F1
#
_cell.length_a   1.000
_cell.length_b   1.000
_cell.length_c   1.000
_cell.angle_alpha   90.00
_cell.angle_beta   90.00
_cell.angle_gamma   90.00
#
_symmetry.space_group_name_H-M   'P 1'
#
loop_
_entity.id
_entity.type
_entity.pdbx_description
1 polymer ?
#
loop_
_entity_poly.entity_id
_entity_poly.type
_entity_poly.pdbx_seq_one_letter_code
_entity_poly.pdbx_strand_id
1 'polypeptide(L)'
;MLSVNPVKNLSFIAYARGQHADALKWADVVAALKPSDNELGPLRAQCLSLTGQGEVAIKNLKQQIAQEPTSTRLLMQLAVMYSNMDRYAEALEQYEQVLAAEPENEAALYDGAASAKNLASVKQREQIELSDKNPRHVMDTTYLTLLAKAGGLFERLRKASARFRDDFIVIGELANTYEVRKVMPRVKELIAELEALDGKYAGNRDYYRVMEGLYARNKMFDKLKLIQEKGAKLDGK
;
A
#
# COMPACT_ATOMS: atom_id res chain seq x y z
N MET A 1 -7.81 -15.74 28.99
CA MET A 1 -7.43 -14.46 28.36
C MET A 1 -8.68 -13.82 27.79
N LEU A 2 -8.94 -12.54 28.08
CA LEU A 2 -10.04 -11.80 27.46
C LEU A 2 -9.82 -11.69 25.94
N SER A 3 -10.83 -12.06 25.17
CA SER A 3 -10.80 -11.90 23.71
C SER A 3 -11.01 -10.43 23.36
N VAL A 4 -10.09 -9.84 22.58
CA VAL A 4 -10.21 -8.47 22.07
C VAL A 4 -10.97 -8.40 20.74
N ASN A 5 -11.31 -9.54 20.14
CA ASN A 5 -11.97 -9.60 18.83
C ASN A 5 -13.30 -8.84 18.78
N PRO A 6 -14.17 -8.88 19.82
CA PRO A 6 -15.39 -8.07 19.83
C PRO A 6 -15.07 -6.56 19.75
N VAL A 7 -14.03 -6.11 20.45
CA VAL A 7 -13.60 -4.69 20.45
C VAL A 7 -12.99 -4.31 19.11
N LYS A 8 -12.22 -5.20 18.47
CA LYS A 8 -11.72 -5.00 17.11
C LYS A 8 -12.86 -4.80 16.12
N ASN A 9 -13.87 -5.65 16.17
CA ASN A 9 -15.05 -5.55 15.31
C ASN A 9 -15.79 -4.22 15.53
N LEU A 10 -15.93 -3.76 16.77
CA LEU A 10 -16.52 -2.44 17.07
C LEU A 10 -15.71 -1.30 16.43
N SER A 11 -14.38 -1.36 16.49
CA SER A 11 -13.51 -0.38 15.84
C SER A 11 -13.73 -0.34 14.33
N PHE A 12 -13.73 -1.51 13.67
CA PHE A 12 -13.98 -1.60 12.22
C PHE A 12 -15.39 -1.12 11.82
N ILE A 13 -16.43 -1.48 12.58
CA ILE A 13 -17.81 -1.06 12.30
C ILE A 13 -17.95 0.46 12.47
N ALA A 14 -17.41 1.03 13.54
CA ALA A 14 -17.43 2.47 13.76
C ALA A 14 -16.71 3.21 12.62
N TYR A 15 -15.56 2.69 12.20
CA TYR A 15 -14.81 3.26 11.08
C TYR A 15 -15.61 3.24 9.78
N ALA A 16 -16.24 2.10 9.45
CA ALA A 16 -17.08 1.96 8.27
C ALA A 16 -18.29 2.92 8.27
N ARG A 17 -18.73 3.38 9.44
CA ARG A 17 -19.80 4.38 9.61
C ARG A 17 -19.32 5.83 9.60
N GLY A 18 -18.03 6.08 9.37
CA GLY A 18 -17.43 7.42 9.45
C GLY A 18 -17.27 7.95 10.89
N GLN A 19 -17.52 7.12 11.90
CA GLN A 19 -17.41 7.49 13.31
C GLN A 19 -15.94 7.37 13.76
N HIS A 20 -15.07 8.19 13.18
CA HIS A 20 -13.62 8.04 13.33
C HIS A 20 -13.13 8.21 14.78
N ALA A 21 -13.78 9.08 15.58
CA ALA A 21 -13.46 9.24 16.99
C ALA A 21 -13.80 7.98 17.82
N ASP A 22 -14.95 7.35 17.54
CA ASP A 22 -15.34 6.10 18.20
C ASP A 22 -14.45 4.93 17.75
N ALA A 23 -14.13 4.88 16.45
CA ALA A 23 -13.19 3.88 15.91
C ALA A 23 -11.82 3.98 16.60
N LEU A 24 -11.30 5.20 16.76
CA LEU A 24 -10.06 5.48 17.49
C LEU A 24 -10.15 5.02 18.94
N LYS A 25 -11.23 5.37 19.64
CA LYS A 25 -11.47 4.94 21.03
C LYS A 25 -11.39 3.42 21.17
N TRP A 26 -12.04 2.67 20.28
CA TRP A 26 -11.97 1.20 20.32
C TRP A 26 -10.59 0.64 19.96
N ALA A 27 -9.90 1.27 19.02
CA ALA A 27 -8.53 0.88 18.68
C ALA A 27 -7.55 1.12 19.84
N ASP A 28 -7.71 2.23 20.57
CA ASP A 28 -6.92 2.54 21.77
C ASP A 28 -7.17 1.52 22.89
N VAL A 29 -8.41 1.05 23.05
CA VAL A 29 -8.73 -0.02 24.02
C VAL A 29 -7.99 -1.31 23.67
N VAL A 30 -7.94 -1.71 22.40
CA VAL A 30 -7.19 -2.91 21.98
C VAL A 30 -5.70 -2.75 22.24
N ALA A 31 -5.13 -1.59 21.90
CA ALA A 31 -3.71 -1.30 22.13
C ALA A 31 -3.35 -1.33 23.63
N ALA A 32 -4.24 -0.87 24.51
CA ALA A 32 -4.02 -0.92 25.97
C ALA A 32 -4.15 -2.34 26.53
N LEU A 33 -5.11 -3.14 26.06
CA LEU A 33 -5.36 -4.50 26.56
C LEU A 33 -4.34 -5.52 26.02
N LYS A 34 -3.87 -5.32 24.79
CA LYS A 34 -2.87 -6.18 24.14
C LYS A 34 -1.84 -5.32 23.37
N PRO A 35 -0.85 -4.76 24.06
CA PRO A 35 0.16 -3.90 23.42
C PRO A 35 0.98 -4.57 22.31
N SER A 36 1.09 -5.91 22.33
CA SER A 36 1.75 -6.70 21.27
C SER A 36 0.88 -6.96 20.04
N ASP A 37 -0.43 -6.69 20.12
CA ASP A 37 -1.40 -6.90 19.05
C ASP A 37 -1.50 -5.61 18.21
N ASN A 38 -0.72 -5.54 17.14
CA ASN A 38 -0.64 -4.36 16.29
C ASN A 38 -1.62 -4.37 15.10
N GLU A 39 -2.62 -5.27 15.10
CA GLU A 39 -3.55 -5.45 13.98
C GLU A 39 -4.33 -4.17 13.66
N LEU A 40 -4.75 -3.42 14.69
CA LEU A 40 -5.47 -2.15 14.52
C LEU A 40 -4.55 -0.94 14.34
N GLY A 41 -3.22 -1.12 14.31
CA GLY A 41 -2.26 -0.03 14.16
C GLY A 41 -2.57 0.89 12.96
N PRO A 42 -2.78 0.35 11.74
CA PRO A 42 -3.14 1.14 10.57
C PRO A 42 -4.46 1.89 10.70
N LEU A 43 -5.49 1.22 11.22
CA LEU A 43 -6.80 1.83 11.44
C LEU A 43 -6.72 2.99 12.45
N ARG A 44 -6.00 2.77 13.55
CA ARG A 44 -5.76 3.77 14.58
C ARG A 44 -5.08 5.00 14.00
N ALA A 45 -4.05 4.80 13.19
CA ALA A 45 -3.33 5.86 12.49
C ALA A 45 -4.23 6.69 11.59
N GLN A 46 -5.08 6.01 10.82
CA GLN A 46 -6.02 6.66 9.94
C GLN A 46 -7.03 7.49 10.73
N CYS A 47 -7.55 6.97 11.84
CA CYS A 47 -8.47 7.72 12.69
C CYS A 47 -7.80 8.93 13.36
N LEU A 48 -6.53 8.83 13.78
CA LEU A 48 -5.77 9.96 14.31
C LEU A 48 -5.60 11.06 13.26
N SER A 49 -5.29 10.70 12.02
CA SER A 49 -5.22 11.64 10.89
C SER A 49 -6.57 12.33 10.65
N LEU A 50 -7.64 11.55 10.50
CA LEU A 50 -9.00 12.04 10.21
C LEU A 50 -9.62 12.88 11.34
N THR A 51 -9.18 12.69 12.58
CA THR A 51 -9.64 13.48 13.74
C THR A 51 -8.73 14.67 14.06
N GLY A 52 -7.74 14.97 13.22
CA GLY A 52 -6.82 16.11 13.40
C GLY A 52 -5.78 15.91 14.50
N GLN A 53 -5.62 14.69 15.02
CA GLN A 53 -4.70 14.34 16.11
C GLN A 53 -3.37 13.75 15.61
N GLY A 54 -3.16 13.70 14.29
CA GLY A 54 -1.99 13.09 13.65
C GLY A 54 -0.64 13.69 14.10
N GLU A 55 -0.50 15.02 14.10
CA GLU A 55 0.77 15.67 14.49
C GLU A 55 1.12 15.43 15.98
N VAL A 56 0.10 15.40 16.85
CA VAL A 56 0.30 15.06 18.28
C VAL A 56 0.77 13.62 18.42
N ALA A 57 0.16 12.69 17.67
CA ALA A 57 0.58 11.29 17.66
C ALA A 57 2.03 11.13 17.15
N ILE A 58 2.41 11.83 16.08
CA ILE A 58 3.78 11.85 15.55
C ILE A 58 4.77 12.36 16.61
N LYS A 59 4.45 13.46 17.29
CA LYS A 59 5.30 14.02 18.35
C LYS A 59 5.52 13.00 19.48
N ASN A 60 4.45 12.34 19.93
CA ASN A 60 4.52 11.33 20.98
C ASN A 60 5.32 10.09 20.53
N LEU A 61 5.14 9.63 19.29
CA LEU A 61 5.91 8.53 18.73
C LEU A 61 7.40 8.87 18.65
N LYS A 62 7.77 10.07 18.21
CA LYS A 62 9.16 10.53 18.18
C LYS A 62 9.81 10.54 19.57
N GLN A 63 9.07 10.94 20.60
CA GLN A 63 9.56 10.89 21.98
C GLN A 63 9.80 9.46 22.47
N GLN A 64 8.93 8.51 22.10
CA GLN A 64 9.12 7.09 22.42
C GLN A 64 10.32 6.51 21.65
N ILE A 65 10.45 6.82 20.37
CA ILE A 65 11.59 6.39 19.54
C ILE A 65 12.91 6.95 20.09
N ALA A 66 12.93 8.16 20.65
CA ALA A 66 14.13 8.69 21.29
C ALA A 66 14.60 7.84 22.50
N GLN A 67 13.67 7.11 23.14
CA GLN A 67 13.98 6.18 24.23
C GLN A 67 14.28 4.76 23.71
N GLU A 68 13.66 4.36 22.61
CA GLU A 68 13.85 3.06 21.95
C GLU A 68 14.16 3.21 20.44
N PRO A 69 15.37 3.66 20.06
CA PRO A 69 15.66 4.06 18.67
C PRO A 69 15.57 2.93 17.64
N THR A 70 15.71 1.68 18.09
CA THR A 70 15.71 0.49 17.23
C THR A 70 14.38 -0.26 17.27
N SER A 71 13.37 0.29 17.92
CA SER A 71 12.04 -0.33 18.05
C SER A 71 11.31 -0.30 16.71
N THR A 72 11.42 -1.39 15.95
CA THR A 72 10.77 -1.56 14.63
C THR A 72 9.26 -1.37 14.71
N ARG A 73 8.64 -1.74 15.84
CA ARG A 73 7.22 -1.46 16.12
C ARG A 73 6.90 0.04 16.12
N LEU A 74 7.70 0.85 16.81
CA LEU A 74 7.48 2.30 16.88
C LEU A 74 7.79 2.98 15.56
N LEU A 75 8.86 2.55 14.88
CA LEU A 75 9.21 3.02 13.54
C LEU A 75 8.10 2.71 12.53
N MET A 76 7.53 1.50 12.55
CA MET A 76 6.37 1.14 11.74
C MET A 76 5.16 2.03 12.04
N GLN A 77 4.84 2.26 13.31
CA GLN A 77 3.72 3.13 13.67
C GLN A 77 3.93 4.57 13.18
N LEU A 78 5.16 5.09 13.29
CA LEU A 78 5.50 6.42 12.77
C LEU A 78 5.42 6.48 11.25
N ALA A 79 5.92 5.46 10.55
CA ALA A 79 5.87 5.35 9.09
C ALA A 79 4.41 5.39 8.59
N VAL A 80 3.53 4.62 9.24
CA VAL A 80 2.11 4.57 8.91
C VAL A 80 1.41 5.90 9.21
N MET A 81 1.74 6.59 10.31
CA MET A 81 1.22 7.95 10.55
C MET A 81 1.60 8.90 9.42
N TYR A 82 2.87 8.93 9.04
CA TYR A 82 3.33 9.79 7.95
C TYR A 82 2.64 9.46 6.63
N SER A 83 2.52 8.17 6.29
CA SER A 83 1.83 7.74 5.07
C SER A 83 0.36 8.20 5.06
N ASN A 84 -0.35 8.10 6.18
CA ASN A 84 -1.76 8.52 6.30
C ASN A 84 -1.96 10.05 6.33
N MET A 85 -0.87 10.80 6.41
CA MET A 85 -0.86 12.27 6.31
C MET A 85 -0.21 12.73 4.99
N ASP A 86 -0.08 11.83 4.01
CA ASP A 86 0.56 12.07 2.70
C ASP A 86 2.02 12.51 2.76
N ARG A 87 2.67 12.32 3.92
CA ARG A 87 4.09 12.60 4.19
C ARG A 87 4.95 11.42 3.76
N TYR A 88 4.83 11.04 2.48
CA TYR A 88 5.37 9.78 1.97
C TYR A 88 6.90 9.70 2.02
N ALA A 89 7.61 10.82 1.94
CA ALA A 89 9.06 10.85 2.05
C ALA A 89 9.51 10.47 3.47
N GLU A 90 8.92 11.07 4.51
CA GLU A 90 9.22 10.70 5.89
C GLU A 90 8.75 9.28 6.22
N ALA A 91 7.61 8.84 5.67
CA ALA A 91 7.15 7.46 5.81
C ALA A 91 8.17 6.46 5.28
N LEU A 92 8.70 6.71 4.07
CA LEU A 92 9.66 5.83 3.42
C LEU A 92 10.97 5.72 4.21
N GLU A 93 11.45 6.82 4.79
CA GLU A 93 12.63 6.81 5.66
C GLU A 93 12.44 5.87 6.86
N GLN A 94 11.26 5.92 7.50
CA GLN A 94 10.99 5.05 8.65
C GLN A 94 10.83 3.57 8.24
N TYR A 95 10.17 3.29 7.11
CA TYR A 95 10.11 1.92 6.58
C TYR A 95 11.49 1.38 6.22
N GLU A 96 12.39 2.21 5.71
CA GLU A 96 13.77 1.82 5.43
C GLU A 96 14.55 1.44 6.69
N GLN A 97 14.35 2.18 7.80
CA GLN A 97 14.93 1.81 9.09
C GLN A 97 14.38 0.47 9.61
N VAL A 98 13.08 0.22 9.46
CA VAL A 98 12.48 -1.09 9.79
C VAL A 98 13.11 -2.19 8.94
N LEU A 99 13.22 -1.98 7.63
CA LEU A 99 13.78 -2.97 6.70
C LEU A 99 15.29 -3.19 6.86
N ALA A 100 16.00 -2.26 7.49
CA ALA A 100 17.40 -2.46 7.86
C ALA A 100 17.54 -3.44 9.03
N ALA A 101 16.61 -3.40 10.00
CA ALA A 101 16.59 -4.32 11.14
C ALA A 101 15.87 -5.65 10.83
N GLU A 102 14.81 -5.60 10.04
CA GLU A 102 13.95 -6.72 9.66
C GLU A 102 13.76 -6.76 8.13
N PRO A 103 14.72 -7.33 7.38
CA PRO A 103 14.74 -7.25 5.91
C PRO A 103 13.55 -7.92 5.20
N GLU A 104 12.82 -8.78 5.90
CA GLU A 104 11.67 -9.54 5.39
C GLU A 104 10.34 -9.13 6.05
N ASN A 105 10.31 -7.99 6.76
CA ASN A 105 9.07 -7.49 7.35
C ASN A 105 8.04 -7.19 6.25
N GLU A 106 7.00 -8.03 6.17
CA GLU A 106 6.00 -7.98 5.09
C GLU A 106 5.28 -6.63 5.03
N ALA A 107 4.90 -6.08 6.19
CA ALA A 107 4.20 -4.80 6.27
C ALA A 107 5.09 -3.65 5.79
N ALA A 108 6.35 -3.60 6.24
CA ALA A 108 7.29 -2.57 5.80
C ALA A 108 7.62 -2.67 4.30
N LEU A 109 7.72 -3.89 3.75
CA LEU A 109 7.90 -4.09 2.31
C LEU A 109 6.69 -3.60 1.51
N TYR A 110 5.47 -3.97 1.95
CA TYR A 110 4.23 -3.58 1.27
C TYR A 110 3.97 -2.07 1.38
N ASP A 111 3.91 -1.54 2.60
CA ASP A 111 3.58 -0.14 2.87
C ASP A 111 4.70 0.81 2.40
N GLY A 112 5.95 0.36 2.45
CA GLY A 112 7.10 1.07 1.87
C GLY A 112 7.01 1.14 0.33
N ALA A 113 6.61 0.05 -0.34
CA ALA A 113 6.39 0.06 -1.78
C ALA A 113 5.24 1.00 -2.19
N ALA A 114 4.12 0.94 -1.46
CA ALA A 114 2.99 1.86 -1.64
C ALA A 114 3.39 3.33 -1.43
N SER A 115 4.13 3.61 -0.35
CA SER A 115 4.64 4.96 -0.04
C SER A 115 5.57 5.48 -1.15
N ALA A 116 6.48 4.64 -1.65
CA ALA A 116 7.36 5.00 -2.77
C ALA A 116 6.56 5.30 -4.05
N LYS A 117 5.51 4.53 -4.36
CA LYS A 117 4.60 4.81 -5.49
C LYS A 117 3.85 6.12 -5.33
N ASN A 118 3.31 6.39 -4.14
CA ASN A 118 2.56 7.62 -3.89
C ASN A 118 3.47 8.85 -3.99
N LEU A 119 4.68 8.77 -3.42
CA LEU A 119 5.68 9.82 -3.59
C LEU A 119 6.07 10.03 -5.07
N ALA A 120 6.22 8.94 -5.83
CA ALA A 120 6.48 9.02 -7.26
C ALA A 120 5.33 9.72 -8.00
N SER A 121 4.08 9.42 -7.66
CA SER A 121 2.90 10.06 -8.27
C SER A 121 2.85 11.56 -7.96
N VAL A 122 3.11 11.97 -6.71
CA VAL A 122 3.20 13.39 -6.33
C VAL A 122 4.30 14.09 -7.11
N LYS A 123 5.51 13.52 -7.15
CA LYS A 123 6.65 14.07 -7.89
C LYS A 123 6.39 14.16 -9.39
N GLN A 124 5.75 13.15 -9.97
CA GLN A 124 5.40 13.15 -11.39
C GLN A 124 4.40 14.25 -11.72
N ARG A 125 3.34 14.42 -10.90
CA ARG A 125 2.35 15.49 -11.10
C ARG A 125 2.97 16.88 -11.00
N GLU A 126 3.84 17.09 -10.01
CA GLU A 126 4.61 18.33 -9.85
C GLU A 126 5.41 18.66 -11.13
N GLN A 127 6.08 17.66 -11.72
CA GLN A 127 6.84 17.88 -12.96
C GLN A 127 5.96 18.18 -14.17
N ILE A 128 4.80 17.54 -14.28
CA ILE A 128 3.83 17.82 -15.36
C ILE A 128 3.34 19.26 -15.24
N GLU A 129 2.97 19.71 -14.04
CA GLU A 129 2.52 21.08 -13.81
C GLU A 129 3.60 22.12 -14.13
N LEU A 130 4.87 21.83 -13.82
CA LEU A 130 6.00 22.68 -14.19
C LEU A 130 6.20 22.74 -15.72
N SER A 131 6.07 21.62 -16.42
CA SER A 131 6.12 21.57 -17.88
C SER A 131 4.98 22.34 -18.55
N ASP A 132 3.77 22.26 -18.00
CA ASP A 132 2.61 23.00 -18.52
C ASP A 132 2.81 24.52 -18.37
N LYS A 133 3.43 24.96 -17.27
CA LYS A 133 3.72 26.39 -17.01
C LYS A 133 4.95 26.90 -17.78
N ASN A 134 5.88 26.02 -18.13
CA ASN A 134 7.12 26.40 -18.79
C ASN A 134 7.49 25.36 -19.87
N PRO A 135 7.27 25.65 -21.17
CA PRO A 135 7.61 24.75 -22.27
C PRO A 135 9.11 24.40 -22.39
N ARG A 136 10.00 25.13 -21.70
CA ARG A 136 11.44 24.83 -21.63
C ARG A 136 11.82 24.06 -20.36
N HIS A 137 10.87 23.72 -19.50
CA HIS A 137 11.13 22.93 -18.29
C HIS A 137 11.69 21.56 -18.68
N VAL A 138 12.81 21.21 -18.07
CA VAL A 138 13.41 19.88 -18.22
C VAL A 138 12.86 19.00 -17.12
N MET A 139 12.11 17.98 -17.51
CA MET A 139 11.42 17.09 -16.59
C MET A 139 12.42 16.27 -15.74
N ASP A 140 12.36 16.44 -14.42
CA ASP A 140 13.06 15.57 -13.49
C ASP A 140 12.41 14.17 -13.50
N THR A 141 13.23 13.14 -13.65
CA THR A 141 12.79 11.74 -13.73
C THR A 141 13.01 10.97 -12.43
N THR A 142 13.28 11.66 -11.31
CA THR A 142 13.42 11.06 -9.97
C THR A 142 12.24 10.17 -9.56
N TYR A 143 11.02 10.48 -10.03
CA TYR A 143 9.85 9.61 -9.82
C TYR A 143 10.04 8.20 -10.40
N LEU A 144 10.83 8.02 -11.48
CA LEU A 144 11.16 6.69 -12.04
C LEU A 144 12.06 5.89 -11.08
N THR A 145 12.95 6.55 -10.35
CA THR A 145 13.79 5.93 -9.32
C THR A 145 12.94 5.48 -8.13
N LEU A 146 11.95 6.28 -7.74
CA LEU A 146 10.98 5.90 -6.70
C LEU A 146 10.12 4.70 -7.13
N LEU A 147 9.66 4.67 -8.39
CA LEU A 147 8.96 3.50 -8.93
C LEU A 147 9.86 2.26 -9.01
N ALA A 148 11.15 2.44 -9.30
CA ALA A 148 12.12 1.34 -9.27
C ALA A 148 12.28 0.76 -7.86
N LYS A 149 12.35 1.65 -6.84
CA LYS A 149 12.39 1.26 -5.43
C LYS A 149 11.12 0.49 -5.04
N ALA A 150 9.93 1.00 -5.41
CA ALA A 150 8.67 0.31 -5.15
C ALA A 150 8.63 -1.10 -5.77
N GLY A 151 9.02 -1.22 -7.04
CA GLY A 151 9.09 -2.53 -7.71
C GLY A 151 10.05 -3.49 -6.99
N GLY A 152 11.22 -3.01 -6.56
CA GLY A 152 12.17 -3.83 -5.79
C GLY A 152 11.62 -4.29 -4.43
N LEU A 153 10.84 -3.45 -3.75
CA LEU A 153 10.20 -3.81 -2.48
C LEU A 153 9.08 -4.86 -2.69
N PHE A 154 8.26 -4.73 -3.73
CA PHE A 154 7.27 -5.75 -4.07
C PHE A 154 7.91 -7.09 -4.47
N GLU A 155 9.00 -7.08 -5.25
CA GLU A 155 9.73 -8.31 -5.59
C GLU A 155 10.28 -9.00 -4.33
N ARG A 156 10.84 -8.22 -3.40
CA ARG A 156 11.28 -8.74 -2.09
C ARG A 156 10.11 -9.32 -1.29
N LEU A 157 8.96 -8.65 -1.27
CA LEU A 157 7.76 -9.13 -0.58
C LEU A 157 7.29 -10.48 -1.12
N ARG A 158 7.19 -10.59 -2.45
CA ARG A 158 6.77 -11.83 -3.12
C ARG A 158 7.73 -12.99 -2.86
N LYS A 159 9.03 -12.71 -2.76
CA LYS A 159 10.05 -13.70 -2.44
C LYS A 159 9.98 -14.16 -0.98
N ALA A 160 9.81 -13.22 -0.04
CA ALA A 160 9.81 -13.48 1.39
C ALA A 160 8.50 -14.12 1.89
N SER A 161 7.37 -13.87 1.22
CA SER A 161 6.06 -14.27 1.71
C SER A 161 5.28 -15.14 0.73
N ALA A 162 4.94 -16.37 1.16
CA ALA A 162 4.06 -17.25 0.40
C ALA A 162 2.65 -16.64 0.21
N ARG A 163 2.19 -15.82 1.16
CA ARG A 163 0.91 -15.10 1.07
C ARG A 163 0.91 -14.14 -0.11
N PHE A 164 1.97 -13.35 -0.26
CA PHE A 164 2.06 -12.31 -1.29
C PHE A 164 2.64 -12.78 -2.62
N ARG A 165 3.23 -13.98 -2.68
CA ARG A 165 3.81 -14.56 -3.90
C ARG A 165 2.83 -14.53 -5.09
N ASP A 166 1.59 -14.96 -4.83
CA ASP A 166 0.49 -15.11 -5.80
C ASP A 166 -0.67 -14.15 -5.49
N ASP A 167 -0.39 -13.04 -4.81
CA ASP A 167 -1.36 -11.99 -4.54
C ASP A 167 -1.53 -11.13 -5.79
N PHE A 168 -2.72 -11.13 -6.38
CA PHE A 168 -2.96 -10.46 -7.66
C PHE A 168 -2.88 -8.94 -7.56
N ILE A 169 -3.10 -8.36 -6.37
CA ILE A 169 -2.94 -6.92 -6.14
C ILE A 169 -1.46 -6.59 -6.20
N VAL A 170 -0.61 -7.34 -5.48
CA VAL A 170 0.85 -7.13 -5.50
C VAL A 170 1.42 -7.34 -6.91
N ILE A 171 1.00 -8.39 -7.62
CA ILE A 171 1.47 -8.63 -8.99
C ILE A 171 1.01 -7.53 -9.94
N GLY A 172 -0.26 -7.10 -9.84
CA GLY A 172 -0.80 -6.00 -10.64
C GLY A 172 -0.05 -4.69 -10.38
N GLU A 173 0.28 -4.41 -9.12
CA GLU A 173 1.04 -3.21 -8.76
C GLU A 173 2.49 -3.26 -9.24
N LEU A 174 3.13 -4.41 -9.14
CA LEU A 174 4.44 -4.63 -9.72
C LEU A 174 4.43 -4.44 -11.24
N ALA A 175 3.43 -4.98 -11.93
CA ALA A 175 3.25 -4.78 -13.37
C ALA A 175 3.08 -3.29 -13.71
N ASN A 176 2.25 -2.55 -12.96
CA ASN A 176 2.09 -1.10 -13.12
C ASN A 176 3.43 -0.36 -13.00
N THR A 177 4.27 -0.71 -12.02
CA THR A 177 5.59 -0.07 -11.87
C THR A 177 6.53 -0.35 -13.05
N TYR A 178 6.51 -1.57 -13.60
CA TYR A 178 7.31 -1.92 -14.77
C TYR A 178 6.77 -1.30 -16.07
N GLU A 179 5.44 -1.16 -16.21
CA GLU A 179 4.81 -0.49 -17.35
C GLU A 179 5.28 0.95 -17.47
N VAL A 180 5.17 1.72 -16.38
CA VAL A 180 5.59 3.14 -16.36
C VAL A 180 7.08 3.29 -16.64
N ARG A 181 7.89 2.34 -16.16
CA ARG A 181 9.35 2.29 -16.39
C ARG A 181 9.75 1.66 -17.74
N LYS A 182 8.78 1.25 -18.56
CA LYS A 182 8.98 0.64 -19.89
C LYS A 182 9.75 -0.68 -19.90
N VAL A 183 9.67 -1.47 -18.82
CA VAL A 183 10.30 -2.80 -18.71
C VAL A 183 9.34 -3.89 -19.23
N MET A 184 9.04 -3.84 -20.52
CA MET A 184 7.96 -4.63 -21.14
C MET A 184 8.09 -6.17 -21.04
N PRO A 185 9.30 -6.79 -21.07
CA PRO A 185 9.41 -8.22 -20.84
C PRO A 185 8.85 -8.66 -19.49
N ARG A 186 9.16 -7.90 -18.42
CA ARG A 186 8.64 -8.18 -17.07
C ARG A 186 7.13 -7.97 -16.99
N VAL A 187 6.59 -6.96 -17.67
CA VAL A 187 5.12 -6.77 -17.73
C VAL A 187 4.43 -8.00 -18.33
N LYS A 188 4.96 -8.55 -19.44
CA LYS A 188 4.39 -9.75 -20.08
C LYS A 188 4.48 -10.99 -19.19
N GLU A 189 5.61 -11.17 -18.50
CA GLU A 189 5.77 -12.25 -17.51
C GLU A 189 4.70 -12.16 -16.41
N LEU A 190 4.51 -10.98 -15.81
CA LEU A 190 3.54 -10.78 -14.74
C LEU A 190 2.08 -10.93 -15.20
N ILE A 191 1.77 -10.51 -16.44
CA ILE A 191 0.45 -10.77 -17.03
C ILE A 191 0.22 -12.28 -17.19
N ALA A 192 1.20 -13.04 -17.68
CA ALA A 192 1.08 -14.48 -17.81
C ALA A 192 0.94 -15.17 -16.43
N GLU A 193 1.66 -14.70 -15.41
CA GLU A 193 1.49 -15.16 -14.03
C GLU A 193 0.07 -14.90 -13.52
N LEU A 194 -0.48 -13.71 -13.74
CA LEU A 194 -1.86 -13.40 -13.37
C LEU A 194 -2.88 -14.26 -14.13
N GLU A 195 -2.67 -14.51 -15.42
CA GLU A 195 -3.51 -15.41 -16.23
C GLU A 195 -3.55 -16.83 -15.65
N ALA A 196 -2.42 -17.34 -15.16
CA ALA A 196 -2.35 -18.64 -14.51
C ALA A 196 -3.14 -18.70 -13.19
N LEU A 197 -3.41 -17.54 -12.56
CA LEU A 197 -4.18 -17.42 -11.33
C LEU A 197 -5.70 -17.25 -11.53
N ASP A 198 -6.20 -17.23 -12.77
CA ASP A 198 -7.63 -17.05 -13.07
C ASP A 198 -8.52 -18.05 -12.33
N GLY A 199 -8.12 -19.33 -12.27
CA GLY A 199 -8.85 -20.36 -11.54
C GLY A 199 -8.91 -20.11 -10.03
N LYS A 200 -7.82 -19.58 -9.44
CA LYS A 200 -7.75 -19.24 -8.01
C LYS A 200 -8.68 -18.07 -7.65
N TYR A 201 -8.88 -17.14 -8.59
CA TYR A 201 -9.61 -15.89 -8.37
C TYR A 201 -10.91 -15.77 -9.19
N ALA A 202 -11.47 -16.88 -9.69
CA ALA A 202 -12.62 -16.86 -10.61
C ALA A 202 -13.90 -16.20 -10.07
N GLY A 203 -14.02 -16.04 -8.75
CA GLY A 203 -15.13 -15.34 -8.08
C GLY A 203 -14.78 -13.93 -7.60
N ASN A 204 -13.57 -13.44 -7.88
CA ASN A 204 -13.08 -12.17 -7.35
C ASN A 204 -13.18 -11.06 -8.42
N ARG A 205 -14.06 -10.09 -8.19
CA ARG A 205 -14.28 -8.98 -9.12
C ARG A 205 -13.07 -8.07 -9.27
N ASP A 206 -12.33 -7.84 -8.18
CA ASP A 206 -11.16 -6.97 -8.21
C ASP A 206 -10.02 -7.57 -9.02
N TYR A 207 -9.88 -8.90 -9.02
CA TYR A 207 -8.96 -9.60 -9.92
C TYR A 207 -9.28 -9.29 -11.39
N TYR A 208 -10.55 -9.39 -11.79
CA TYR A 208 -10.95 -9.08 -13.16
C TYR A 208 -10.72 -7.62 -13.53
N ARG A 209 -10.98 -6.67 -12.63
CA ARG A 209 -10.67 -5.25 -12.85
C ARG A 209 -9.18 -4.99 -13.07
N VAL A 210 -8.31 -5.64 -12.29
CA VAL A 210 -6.86 -5.54 -12.48
C VAL A 210 -6.46 -6.06 -13.86
N MET A 211 -6.98 -7.22 -14.27
CA MET A 211 -6.70 -7.81 -15.57
C MET A 211 -7.21 -6.97 -16.75
N GLU A 212 -8.42 -6.41 -16.64
CA GLU A 212 -8.97 -5.48 -17.63
C GLU A 212 -8.04 -4.28 -17.86
N GLY A 213 -7.59 -3.65 -16.76
CA GLY A 213 -6.68 -2.51 -16.82
C GLY A 213 -5.36 -2.86 -17.51
N LEU A 214 -4.77 -4.00 -17.18
CA LEU A 214 -3.52 -4.47 -17.79
C LEU A 214 -3.70 -4.78 -19.28
N TYR A 215 -4.75 -5.49 -19.67
CA TYR A 215 -5.00 -5.80 -21.08
C TYR A 215 -5.28 -4.55 -21.91
N ALA A 216 -6.06 -3.60 -21.39
CA ALA A 216 -6.36 -2.36 -22.10
C ALA A 216 -5.09 -1.55 -22.38
N ARG A 217 -4.23 -1.34 -21.36
CA ARG A 217 -2.98 -0.59 -21.51
C ARG A 217 -1.96 -1.29 -22.41
N ASN A 218 -1.96 -2.62 -22.44
CA ASN A 218 -1.08 -3.43 -23.28
C ASN A 218 -1.68 -3.81 -24.64
N LYS A 219 -2.83 -3.21 -25.01
CA LYS A 219 -3.50 -3.41 -26.31
C LYS A 219 -3.85 -4.87 -26.62
N MET A 220 -4.16 -5.65 -25.57
CA MET A 220 -4.53 -7.06 -25.68
C MET A 220 -6.06 -7.21 -25.82
N PHE A 221 -6.63 -6.63 -26.88
CA PHE A 221 -8.08 -6.41 -27.01
C PHE A 221 -8.92 -7.69 -27.01
N ASP A 222 -8.42 -8.79 -27.59
CA ASP A 222 -9.12 -10.07 -27.56
C ASP A 222 -9.24 -10.62 -26.13
N LYS A 223 -8.15 -10.52 -25.35
CA LYS A 223 -8.15 -10.90 -23.93
C LYS A 223 -8.98 -9.95 -23.08
N LEU A 224 -8.97 -8.65 -23.39
CA LEU A 224 -9.80 -7.64 -22.73
C LEU A 224 -11.29 -7.98 -22.86
N LYS A 225 -11.75 -8.31 -24.06
CA LYS A 225 -13.16 -8.69 -24.27
C LYS A 225 -13.54 -9.93 -23.45
N LEU A 226 -12.69 -10.97 -23.49
CA LEU A 226 -12.94 -12.21 -22.75
C LEU A 226 -13.01 -11.99 -21.23
N ILE A 227 -12.11 -11.18 -20.68
CA ILE A 227 -12.06 -10.95 -19.23
C ILE A 227 -13.25 -10.10 -18.76
N GLN A 228 -13.70 -9.14 -19.57
CA GLN A 228 -14.92 -8.34 -19.30
C GLN A 228 -16.17 -9.22 -19.27
N GLU A 229 -16.29 -10.19 -20.18
CA GLU A 229 -17.39 -11.15 -20.18
C GLU A 229 -17.38 -12.03 -18.91
N LYS A 230 -16.20 -12.39 -18.39
CA LYS A 230 -16.07 -13.11 -17.11
C LYS A 230 -16.48 -12.22 -15.93
N GLY A 231 -15.99 -10.99 -15.88
CA GLY A 231 -16.32 -10.02 -14.83
C GLY A 231 -17.82 -9.71 -14.76
N ALA A 232 -18.46 -9.47 -15.91
CA ALA A 232 -19.89 -9.16 -15.99
C ALA A 232 -20.79 -10.29 -15.46
N LYS A 233 -20.36 -11.56 -15.56
CA LYS A 233 -21.10 -12.71 -14.99
C LYS A 233 -21.15 -12.70 -13.46
N LEU A 234 -20.28 -11.96 -12.79
CA LEU A 234 -20.33 -11.77 -11.34
C LEU A 234 -21.36 -10.70 -10.92
N ASP A 235 -21.68 -9.75 -11.81
CA ASP A 235 -22.62 -8.66 -11.54
C ASP A 235 -24.09 -9.06 -11.70
N GLY A 236 -24.36 -10.19 -12.36
CA GLY A 236 -25.68 -10.76 -12.55
C GLY A 236 -26.12 -11.76 -11.48
N LYS A 237 -25.39 -11.89 -10.37
CA LYS A 237 -25.69 -12.77 -9.22
C LYS A 237 -25.94 -11.96 -7.96
#